data_AF-A0A2T0UJW6-F1
#
_entry.id   AF-A0A2T0UJW6-F1
#
_cell.length_a   1.000
_cell.length_b   1.000
_cell.length_c   1.000
_cell.angle_alpha   90.00
_cell.angle_beta   90.00
_cell.angle_gamma   90.00
#
_symmetry.space_group_name_H-M   'P 1'
#
loop_
_entity.id
_entity.type
_entity.pdbx_description
1 polymer ?
#
loop_
_entity_poly.entity_id
_entity_poly.type
_entity_poly.pdbx_seq_one_letter_code
_entity_poly.pdbx_strand_id
1 'polypeptide(L)' 'MSQRSIKVSPDQVSAARALIVLRGGPDKVDPVIARLATAAKSSAPTSRPAVP' A
#
# COMPACT_ATOMS: atom_id res chain seq x y z
N MET A 1 -9.94 3.57 20.40
CA MET A 1 -9.54 2.47 19.49
C MET A 1 -8.14 2.78 18.96
N SER A 2 -7.19 1.86 19.09
CA SER A 2 -5.79 2.09 18.70
C SER A 2 -5.62 1.94 17.18
N GLN A 3 -5.21 3.00 16.48
CA GLN A 3 -4.94 2.98 15.04
C GLN A 3 -3.53 2.41 14.81
N ARG A 4 -3.42 1.16 14.34
CA ARG A 4 -2.15 0.52 13.98
C ARG A 4 -1.88 0.73 12.49
N SER A 5 -0.85 1.51 12.15
CA SER A 5 -0.37 1.67 10.78
C SER A 5 0.64 0.56 10.43
N ILE A 6 0.47 -0.05 9.25
CA ILE A 6 1.31 -1.13 8.72
C ILE A 6 2.02 -0.60 7.47
N LYS A 7 3.35 -0.78 7.41
CA LYS A 7 4.13 -0.46 6.21
C LYS A 7 4.05 -1.62 5.23
N VAL A 8 3.83 -1.31 3.96
CA VAL A 8 3.69 -2.29 2.88
C VAL A 8 4.61 -1.90 1.74
N SER A 9 5.14 -2.89 1.03
CA SER A 9 6.08 -2.61 -0.06
C SER A 9 5.33 -2.12 -1.32
N PRO A 10 6.00 -1.38 -2.22
CA PRO A 10 5.40 -1.00 -3.49
C PRO A 10 4.95 -2.20 -4.34
N ASP A 11 5.67 -3.33 -4.23
CA ASP A 11 5.35 -4.56 -4.94
C ASP A 11 4.03 -5.17 -4.45
N GLN A 12 3.82 -5.19 -3.13
CA GLN A 12 2.55 -5.62 -2.53
C GLN A 12 1.36 -4.77 -2.98
N VAL A 13 1.56 -3.45 -3.12
CA VAL A 13 0.54 -2.54 -3.65
C VAL A 13 0.26 -2.84 -5.13
N SER A 14 1.30 -3.12 -5.91
CA SER A 14 1.19 -3.48 -7.33
C SER A 14 0.43 -4.80 -7.51
N ALA A 15 0.78 -5.83 -6.74
CA ALA A 15 0.12 -7.13 -6.74
C ALA A 15 -1.38 -7.00 -6.37
N ALA A 16 -1.69 -6.19 -5.36
CA ALA A 16 -3.08 -5.93 -4.98
C ALA A 16 -3.91 -5.32 -6.12
N ARG A 17 -3.33 -4.35 -6.85
CA ARG A 17 -3.97 -3.75 -8.03
C ARG A 17 -4.18 -4.77 -9.15
N ALA A 18 -3.17 -5.60 -9.42
CA ALA A 18 -3.28 -6.65 -10.42
C ALA A 18 -4.40 -7.65 -10.08
N LEU A 19 -4.54 -8.02 -8.81
CA LEU A 19 -5.61 -8.91 -8.36
C LEU A 19 -7.01 -8.29 -8.52
N ILE A 20 -7.15 -6.99 -8.24
CA ILE A 20 -8.41 -6.26 -8.47
C ILE A 20 -8.80 -6.29 -9.95
N VAL A 21 -7.84 -6.03 -10.85
CA VAL A 21 -8.08 -6.08 -12.30
C VAL A 21 -8.44 -7.50 -12.74
N LEU A 22 -7.70 -8.51 -12.28
CA LEU A 22 -7.93 -9.91 -12.60
C LEU A 22 -9.33 -10.39 -12.16
N ARG A 23 -9.82 -9.90 -11.01
CA ARG A 23 -11.15 -10.26 -10.48
C ARG A 23 -12.27 -9.38 -11.01
N GLY A 24 -11.95 -8.36 -11.81
CA GLY A 24 -12.94 -7.48 -12.45
C GLY A 24 -13.54 -6.44 -11.51
N GLY A 25 -12.90 -6.16 -10.37
CA GLY A 25 -13.38 -5.12 -9.46
C GLY A 25 -12.87 -5.24 -8.02
N PRO A 26 -12.80 -4.13 -7.27
CA PRO A 26 -12.39 -4.13 -5.87
C PRO A 26 -13.41 -4.77 -4.94
N ASP A 27 -14.67 -4.89 -5.37
CA ASP A 27 -15.76 -5.59 -4.67
C ASP A 27 -15.65 -7.12 -4.79
N LYS A 28 -14.78 -7.62 -5.68
CA LYS A 28 -14.55 -9.05 -5.94
C LYS A 28 -13.31 -9.61 -5.22
N VAL A 29 -12.65 -8.79 -4.40
CA VAL A 29 -11.47 -9.18 -3.61
C VAL A 29 -11.72 -8.94 -2.13
N ASP A 30 -10.87 -9.52 -1.29
CA ASP A 30 -10.91 -9.27 0.15
C ASP A 30 -10.72 -7.76 0.44
N PRO A 31 -11.47 -7.17 1.40
CA PRO A 31 -11.34 -5.76 1.76
C PRO A 31 -9.92 -5.33 2.12
N VAL A 32 -9.10 -6.22 2.67
CA VAL A 32 -7.69 -5.94 2.97
C VAL A 32 -6.89 -5.68 1.70
N ILE A 33 -7.14 -6.43 0.63
CA ILE A 33 -6.48 -6.24 -0.68
C ILE A 33 -6.89 -4.89 -1.29
N ALA A 34 -8.19 -4.56 -1.21
CA ALA A 34 -8.68 -3.27 -1.67
C ALA A 34 -7.99 -2.11 -0.93
N ARG A 35 -7.87 -2.21 0.41
CA ARG A 35 -7.16 -1.23 1.24
C ARG A 35 -5.67 -1.14 0.89
N LEU A 36 -5.03 -2.28 0.64
CA LEU A 36 -3.62 -2.35 0.26
C LEU A 36 -3.36 -1.62 -1.08
N ALA A 37 -4.24 -1.78 -2.07
CA ALA A 37 -4.12 -1.12 -3.37
C ALA A 37 -4.19 0.42 -3.27
N THR A 38 -4.89 0.93 -2.23
CA THR A 38 -5.03 2.35 -1.91
C THR A 38 -3.94 2.89 -0.96
N ALA A 39 -2.98 2.06 -0.55
CA ALA A 39 -1.92 2.49 0.35
C ALA A 39 -1.15 3.69 -0.25
N ALA A 40 -1.10 4.79 0.50
CA ALA A 40 -0.37 5.98 0.08
C ALA A 40 1.14 5.68 0.07
N LYS A 41 1.84 6.17 -0.97
CA LYS A 41 3.30 6.26 -0.90
C LYS A 41 3.62 7.22 0.25
N SER A 42 4.12 6.68 1.35
CA SER A 42 4.68 7.51 2.41
C SER A 42 5.97 8.12 1.85
N SER A 43 5.87 9.31 1.27
CA SER A 43 7.02 10.18 1.01
C SER A 43 7.51 10.67 2.37
N ALA A 44 8.14 9.77 3.13
CA ALA A 44 8.94 10.20 4.26
C ALA A 44 10.02 11.15 3.69
N PRO A 45 10.20 12.36 4.25
CA PRO A 45 11.33 13.18 3.85
C PRO A 45 12.58 12.34 4.11
N THR A 46 13.34 12.06 3.06
CA THR A 46 14.69 11.53 3.16
C THR A 46 15.46 12.54 4.01
N SER A 47 15.53 12.28 5.32
CA SER A 47 16.52 12.89 6.19
C SER A 47 17.85 12.29 5.76
N ARG A 48 18.43 12.86 4.69
CA ARG A 48 19.80 12.59 4.29
C ARG A 48 20.67 13.09 5.44
N PRO A 49 21.46 12.24 6.13
CA PRO A 49 22.42 12.76 7.08
C PRO A 49 23.42 13.57 6.26
N ALA A 50 23.47 14.88 6.51
CA ALA A 50 24.56 15.71 6.07
C ALA A 50 25.81 15.16 6.77
N VAL A 51 26.65 14.48 6.01
CA VAL A 51 27.98 14.08 6.48
C VAL A 51 28.87 15.34 6.41
N PRO A 52 29.61 15.68 7.48
CA PRO A 52 30.48 16.85 7.51
C PRO A 52 31.65 16.75 6.54
#